data_AF-A0A6M1UBE2-F1
#
_entry.id   AF-A0A6M1UBE2-F1
#
_cell.length_a   1.000
_cell.length_b   1.000
_cell.length_c   1.000
_cell.angle_alpha   90.00
_cell.angle_beta   90.00
_cell.angle_gamma   90.00
#
_symmetry.space_group_name_H-M   'P 1'
#
loop_
_entity.id
_entity.type
_entity.pdbx_description
1 polymer ?
#
loop_
_entity_poly.entity_id
_entity_poly.type
_entity_poly.pdbx_seq_one_letter_code
_entity_poly.pdbx_strand_id
1 'polypeptide(L)' 'MEKTLKTGRVAPHSIELALAEHGALRVFGAATLALLRVVFAPVEADPTDRLSEHLRRDIGLPPRGSPLPEAPVLPVRW' A
#
# COMPACT_ATOMS: atom_id res chain seq x y z
N MET A 1 11.40 26.50 13.72
CA MET A 1 10.77 25.32 14.35
C MET A 1 10.87 24.17 13.37
N GLU A 2 12.01 23.48 13.38
CA GLU A 2 12.29 22.37 12.46
C GLU A 2 11.69 21.08 13.04
N LYS A 3 10.67 20.54 12.37
CA LYS A 3 10.06 19.26 12.76
C LYS A 3 10.91 18.14 12.19
N THR A 4 11.86 17.62 12.98
CA THR A 4 12.62 16.42 12.61
C THR A 4 11.66 15.24 12.56
N LEU A 5 11.28 14.82 11.35
CA LEU A 5 10.62 13.55 11.10
C LEU A 5 11.62 12.43 11.47
N LYS A 6 11.56 11.96 12.71
CA LYS A 6 12.20 10.70 13.10
C LYS A 6 11.47 9.60 12.36
N THR A 7 11.94 9.26 11.15
CA THR A 7 11.70 7.94 10.57
C THR A 7 12.31 6.95 11.54
N GLY A 8 11.49 6.45 12.47
CA GLY A 8 11.83 5.36 13.36
C GLY A 8 12.10 4.16 12.47
N ARG A 9 13.37 3.93 12.16
CA ARG A 9 13.84 2.63 11.67
C ARG A 9 13.59 1.68 12.84
N VAL A 10 12.42 1.04 12.85
CA VAL A 10 12.11 -0.03 13.79
C VAL A 10 13.21 -1.06 13.57
N ALA A 11 14.16 -1.15 14.50
CA ALA A 11 15.10 -2.26 14.53
C ALA A 11 14.26 -3.53 14.41
N PRO A 12 14.60 -4.48 13.51
CA PRO A 12 13.80 -5.68 13.37
C PRO A 12 13.74 -6.32 14.75
N HIS A 13 12.57 -6.24 15.40
CA HIS A 13 12.38 -6.94 16.67
C HIS A 13 12.65 -8.40 16.34
N SER A 14 13.68 -8.97 16.96
CA SER A 14 14.03 -10.37 16.71
C SER A 14 12.78 -11.18 16.98
N ILE A 15 12.37 -12.01 16.01
CA ILE A 15 11.19 -12.87 16.13
C ILE A 15 11.34 -13.75 17.37
N GLU A 16 12.57 -14.14 17.72
CA GLU A 16 12.92 -14.87 18.94
C GLU A 16 12.55 -14.12 20.22
N LEU A 17 12.77 -12.80 20.27
CA LEU A 17 12.39 -11.97 21.41
C LEU A 17 10.87 -11.86 21.52
N ALA A 18 10.19 -11.64 20.39
CA ALA A 18 8.73 -11.59 20.37
C ALA A 18 8.11 -12.93 20.79
N LEU A 19 8.71 -14.05 20.39
CA LEU A 19 8.34 -15.39 20.80
C LEU A 19 8.52 -15.59 22.31
N ALA A 20 9.65 -15.16 22.86
CA ALA A 20 9.96 -15.27 24.29
C ALA A 20 9.01 -14.44 25.16
N GLU A 21 8.67 -13.22 24.72
CA GLU A 21 7.83 -12.29 25.49
C GLU A 21 6.32 -12.57 25.36
N HIS A 22 5.86 -12.95 24.16
CA HIS A 22 4.42 -13.00 23.84
C HIS A 22 3.91 -14.41 23.54
N GLY A 23 4.80 -15.38 23.33
CA GLY A 23 4.46 -16.75 22.97
C GLY A 23 4.11 -16.93 21.49
N ALA A 24 4.38 -18.14 20.97
CA ALA A 24 4.27 -18.45 19.54
C ALA A 24 2.87 -18.22 18.94
N LEU A 25 1.80 -18.55 19.66
CA LEU A 25 0.43 -18.38 19.16
C LEU A 25 0.07 -16.91 18.94
N ARG A 26 0.51 -16.00 19.81
CA ARG A 26 0.22 -14.57 19.65
C ARG A 26 1.01 -13.96 18.51
N VAL A 27 2.29 -14.33 18.37
CA VAL A 27 3.14 -13.88 17.26
C VAL A 27 2.58 -14.39 15.94
N PHE A 28 2.21 -15.67 15.86
CA PHE A 28 1.60 -16.25 14.67
C PHE A 28 0.26 -15.59 14.30
N GLY A 29 -0.61 -15.36 15.29
CA GLY A 29 -1.88 -14.66 15.08
C GLY A 29 -1.68 -13.23 14.58
N ALA A 30 -0.73 -12.48 15.16
CA ALA A 30 -0.42 -11.12 14.73
C ALA A 30 0.17 -11.07 13.31
N ALA A 31 1.09 -11.99 12.99
CA ALA A 31 1.66 -12.10 11.65
C ALA A 31 0.59 -12.47 10.61
N THR A 32 -0.30 -13.41 10.94
CA THR A 32 -1.44 -13.79 10.08
C THR A 32 -2.37 -12.60 9.85
N LEU A 33 -2.75 -11.89 10.91
CA LEU A 33 -3.60 -10.69 10.81
C LEU A 33 -2.94 -9.62 9.95
N ALA A 34 -1.64 -9.40 10.09
CA ALA A 34 -0.89 -8.44 9.29
C ALA A 34 -0.92 -8.80 7.80
N LEU A 35 -0.75 -10.09 7.46
CA LEU A 35 -0.87 -10.56 6.07
C LEU A 35 -2.27 -10.34 5.52
N LEU A 36 -3.31 -10.73 6.29
CA LEU A 36 -4.70 -10.54 5.86
C LEU A 36 -5.03 -9.06 5.68
N ARG A 37 -4.51 -8.16 6.53
CA ARG A 37 -4.73 -6.72 6.42
C ARG A 37 -4.17 -6.14 5.12
N VAL A 38 -3.05 -6.66 4.61
CA VAL A 38 -2.51 -6.22 3.31
C VAL A 38 -3.40 -6.69 2.17
N VAL A 39 -3.88 -7.94 2.21
CA VAL A 39 -4.74 -8.51 1.18
C VAL A 39 -6.11 -7.82 1.15
N PHE A 40 -6.67 -7.52 2.32
CA PHE A 40 -7.97 -6.86 2.47
C PHE A 40 -7.86 -5.35 2.68
N ALA A 41 -6.69 -4.75 2.44
CA ALA A 41 -6.56 -3.31 2.50
C ALA A 41 -7.52 -2.72 1.46
N PRO A 42 -8.42 -1.79 1.84
CA PRO A 42 -9.23 -1.10 0.86
C PRO A 42 -8.29 -0.42 -0.14
N VAL A 43 -8.52 -0.66 -1.43
CA VAL A 43 -7.83 0.09 -2.49
C VAL A 43 -8.17 1.55 -2.25
N GLU A 44 -7.15 2.37 -1.97
CA GLU A 44 -7.36 3.82 -1.92
C GLU A 44 -7.91 4.25 -3.28
N ALA A 45 -9.05 4.95 -3.25
CA ALA A 45 -9.62 5.54 -4.44
C ALA A 45 -8.56 6.45 -5.08
N ASP A 46 -8.40 6.32 -6.39
CA ASP A 46 -7.43 7.12 -7.13
C ASP A 46 -7.74 8.60 -6.87
N PRO A 47 -6.77 9.45 -6.47
CA PRO A 47 -7.01 10.87 -6.26
C PRO A 47 -7.64 11.55 -7.49
N THR A 48 -7.44 10.99 -8.69
CA THR A 48 -8.03 11.47 -9.95
C THR A 48 -9.53 11.16 -10.08
N ASP A 49 -10.10 10.25 -9.28
CA ASP A 49 -11.54 9.95 -9.25
C ASP A 49 -12.36 11.13 -8.73
N ARG A 50 -11.74 12.06 -7.99
CA ARG A 50 -12.42 13.27 -7.50
C ARG A 50 -12.44 14.41 -8.52
N LEU A 51 -11.64 14.35 -9.58
CA LEU A 51 -11.52 15.41 -10.58
C LEU A 51 -12.75 15.44 -11.49
N SER A 52 -13.30 16.63 -11.74
CA SER A 52 -14.41 16.80 -12.69
C SER A 52 -13.96 16.42 -14.10
N GLU A 53 -14.92 16.05 -14.96
CA GLU A 53 -14.63 15.58 -16.34
C GLU A 53 -13.88 16.64 -17.17
N HIS A 54 -14.22 17.91 -16.97
CA HIS A 54 -13.51 19.01 -17.61
C HIS A 54 -12.04 19.07 -17.19
N LEU A 55 -11.76 18.97 -15.90
CA LEU A 55 -10.38 19.00 -15.38
C LEU A 55 -9.59 17.76 -15.83
N ARG A 56 -10.24 16.58 -15.89
CA ARG A 56 -9.63 15.35 -16.43
C ARG A 56 -9.21 15.55 -17.88
N ARG A 57 -10.08 16.14 -18.69
CA ARG A 57 -9.79 16.45 -20.10
C ARG A 57 -8.63 17.44 -20.23
N ASP A 58 -8.58 18.46 -19.38
CA ASP A 58 -7.53 19.48 -19.42
C ASP A 58 -6.13 18.90 -19.12
N ILE A 59 -6.04 17.92 -18.21
CA ILE A 59 -4.78 17.24 -17.88
C ILE A 59 -4.51 15.99 -18.75
N GLY A 60 -5.37 15.72 -19.74
CA GLY A 60 -5.22 14.59 -20.67
C GLY A 60 -5.58 13.22 -20.09
N LEU A 61 -6.32 13.15 -18.98
CA LEU A 61 -6.85 11.90 -18.45
C LEU A 61 -8.06 11.39 -19.27
N PRO A 62 -8.23 10.07 -19.41
CA PRO A 62 -9.39 9.49 -20.05
C PRO A 62 -10.68 9.72 -19.23
N PRO A 63 -11.85 9.68 -19.88
CA PRO A 63 -13.13 9.80 -19.20
C PRO A 63 -13.31 8.66 -18.17
N ARG A 64 -14.02 8.95 -17.08
CA ARG A 64 -14.26 7.94 -16.03
C ARG A 64 -14.97 6.71 -16.62
N GLY A 65 -14.51 5.53 -16.23
CA GLY A 65 -15.08 4.27 -16.70
C GLY A 65 -14.74 3.90 -18.15
N SER A 66 -13.88 4.67 -18.84
CA SER A 66 -13.22 4.17 -20.04
C SER A 66 -12.44 2.91 -19.67
N PRO A 67 -12.54 1.81 -20.43
CA PRO A 67 -11.65 0.68 -20.23
C PRO A 67 -10.22 1.23 -20.24
N LEU A 68 -9.43 0.87 -19.23
CA LEU A 68 -8.03 1.26 -19.21
C LEU A 68 -7.40 0.82 -20.54
N PRO A 69 -6.66 1.68 -21.25
CA PRO A 69 -5.78 1.17 -22.29
C PRO A 69 -4.89 0.12 -21.61
N GLU A 70 -4.84 -1.10 -22.16
CA GLU A 70 -3.94 -2.14 -21.67
C GLU A 70 -2.57 -1.50 -21.46
N ALA A 71 -2.11 -1.44 -20.21
CA ALA A 71 -0.82 -0.85 -19.92
C ALA A 71 0.20 -1.55 -20.82
N PRO A 72 1.03 -0.81 -21.58
CA PRO A 72 1.99 -1.43 -22.48
C PRO A 72 2.80 -2.42 -21.67
N VAL A 73 2.61 -3.71 -21.99
CA VAL A 73 3.30 -4.80 -21.33
C VAL A 73 4.75 -4.67 -21.74
N LEU A 74 5.54 -3.93 -20.95
CA LEU A 74 6.96 -3.86 -21.16
C LEU A 74 7.47 -5.31 -21.08
N PRO A 75 8.24 -5.80 -22.07
CA PRO A 75 8.72 -7.16 -22.06
C PRO A 75 9.56 -7.35 -20.80
N VAL A 76 9.14 -8.30 -19.96
CA VAL A 76 9.91 -8.76 -18.80
C VAL A 76 11.24 -9.28 -19.34
N ARG A 77 12.32 -8.55 -19.10
CA ARG A 77 13.68 -9.05 -19.29
C ARG A 77 14.12 -9.67 -17.96
N TRP A 78 14.24 -10.99 -17.99
CA TRP A 78 14.89 -11.79 -16.94
C TRP A 78 16.40 -11.71 -17.09
#